data_AF-A0A183DFP1-F1
#
_entry.id   AF-A0A183DFP1-F1
#
_cell.length_a   1.000
_cell.length_b   1.000
_cell.length_c   1.000
_cell.angle_alpha   90.00
_cell.angle_beta   90.00
_cell.angle_gamma   90.00
#
_symmetry.space_group_name_H-M   'P 1'
#
loop_
_entity.id
_entity.type
_entity.pdbx_description
1 polymer ?
#
loop_
_entity_poly.entity_id
_entity_poly.type
_entity_poly.pdbx_seq_one_letter_code
_entity_poly.pdbx_strand_id
1 'polypeptide(L)'
;LIDESSSVIKFETFEPGMAPAIIMNATDKPVEFSQKGARSKTTLGPWESCAFTWTDVTRDRELEWKSGDANYSDPLIRNTFEDYKPVKSSDTHYYWVSFLNGRQRVYLFTNDLAVMTTAHEAYEVERATLSLEMSLQGIGVSVVDNFKTEEIAYMGIASSAIIWEQFVKTRFRYLLKLIDPIRTGFRLLCAKYCY
;
A
#
# COMPACT_ATOMS: atom_id res chain seq x y z
N LEU A 1 -28.82 22.89 -21.34
CA LEU A 1 -29.19 22.51 -19.96
C LEU A 1 -29.93 21.19 -20.02
N ILE A 2 -29.19 20.10 -19.88
CA ILE A 2 -29.46 18.86 -19.12
C ILE A 2 -28.07 18.22 -19.05
N ASP A 3 -27.52 18.16 -17.85
CA ASP A 3 -26.22 17.57 -17.51
C ASP A 3 -26.45 16.09 -17.25
N GLU A 4 -26.09 15.22 -18.20
CA GLU A 4 -26.06 13.78 -17.97
C GLU A 4 -24.65 13.39 -17.49
N SER A 5 -24.44 13.50 -16.18
CA SER A 5 -23.32 12.84 -15.51
C SER A 5 -23.71 11.39 -15.22
N SER A 6 -23.33 10.47 -16.10
CA SER A 6 -23.58 9.04 -15.86
C SER A 6 -22.57 8.48 -14.86
N SER A 7 -23.02 8.17 -13.64
CA SER A 7 -22.27 7.32 -12.71
C SER A 7 -22.67 5.87 -12.95
N VAL A 8 -21.78 5.07 -13.54
CA VAL A 8 -22.01 3.62 -13.68
C VAL A 8 -21.48 2.91 -12.43
N ILE A 9 -22.39 2.45 -11.58
CA ILE A 9 -22.04 1.58 -10.44
C ILE A 9 -22.15 0.14 -10.93
N LYS A 10 -21.00 -0.51 -11.15
CA LYS A 10 -20.92 -1.92 -11.52
C LYS A 10 -20.70 -2.74 -10.26
N PHE A 11 -21.62 -3.65 -9.96
CA PHE A 11 -21.45 -4.64 -8.91
C PHE A 11 -20.82 -5.89 -9.53
N GLU A 12 -19.66 -6.29 -9.01
CA GLU A 12 -18.98 -7.52 -9.37
C GLU A 12 -18.99 -8.47 -8.17
N THR A 13 -18.90 -9.76 -8.43
CA THR A 13 -18.73 -10.76 -7.37
C THR A 13 -17.40 -10.56 -6.67
N PHE A 14 -17.39 -10.68 -5.34
CA PHE A 14 -16.17 -10.62 -4.55
C PHE A 14 -15.24 -11.78 -4.92
N GLU A 15 -14.01 -11.47 -5.34
CA GLU A 15 -12.95 -12.43 -5.61
C GLU A 15 -11.85 -12.34 -4.54
N PRO A 16 -11.18 -13.46 -4.20
CA PRO A 16 -10.01 -13.46 -3.34
C PRO A 16 -8.95 -12.45 -3.83
N GLY A 17 -8.55 -11.53 -2.95
CA GLY A 17 -7.64 -10.42 -3.25
C GLY A 17 -8.32 -9.06 -3.40
N MET A 18 -9.66 -9.01 -3.42
CA MET A 18 -10.41 -7.74 -3.41
C MET A 18 -10.50 -7.11 -2.01
N ALA A 19 -10.50 -7.93 -0.95
CA ALA A 19 -10.41 -7.42 0.42
C ALA A 19 -8.93 -7.22 0.81
N PRO A 20 -8.58 -6.10 1.47
CA PRO A 20 -7.24 -5.87 2.02
C PRO A 20 -6.68 -7.07 2.80
N ALA A 21 -7.50 -7.71 3.64
CA ALA A 21 -7.17 -8.96 4.30
C ALA A 21 -8.42 -9.76 4.68
N ILE A 22 -8.26 -11.07 4.84
CA ILE A 22 -9.18 -11.92 5.60
C ILE A 22 -8.59 -12.12 6.99
N ILE A 23 -9.32 -11.74 8.03
CA ILE A 23 -8.94 -12.00 9.41
C ILE A 23 -9.55 -13.33 9.82
N MET A 24 -8.73 -14.23 10.33
CA MET A 24 -9.12 -15.59 10.73
C MET A 24 -8.69 -15.83 12.17
N ASN A 25 -9.64 -16.15 13.03
CA ASN A 25 -9.37 -16.47 14.43
C ASN A 25 -9.49 -17.98 14.66
N ALA A 26 -8.37 -18.70 14.57
CA ALA A 26 -8.28 -20.12 14.92
C ALA A 26 -7.84 -20.31 16.38
N THR A 27 -8.34 -19.49 17.30
CA THR A 27 -8.06 -19.57 18.74
C THR A 27 -9.37 -19.71 19.53
N ASP A 28 -9.25 -20.06 20.82
CA ASP A 28 -10.38 -20.11 21.76
C ASP A 28 -10.69 -18.74 22.41
N LYS A 29 -9.98 -17.67 22.03
CA LYS A 29 -10.16 -16.31 22.57
C LYS A 29 -10.74 -15.37 21.52
N PRO A 30 -11.58 -14.40 21.92
CA PRO A 30 -12.01 -13.36 21.01
C PRO A 30 -10.84 -12.42 20.67
N VAL A 31 -10.89 -11.85 19.47
CA VAL A 31 -9.93 -10.83 19.01
C VAL A 31 -10.70 -9.59 18.58
N GLU A 32 -10.37 -8.45 19.16
CA GLU A 32 -10.87 -7.15 18.70
C GLU A 32 -9.94 -6.58 17.64
N PHE A 33 -10.48 -6.03 16.56
CA PHE A 33 -9.68 -5.41 15.50
C PHE A 33 -10.38 -4.19 14.88
N SER A 34 -9.57 -3.30 14.31
CA SER A 34 -10.02 -2.11 13.59
C SER A 34 -8.90 -1.49 12.76
N GLN A 35 -9.21 -0.60 11.82
CA GLN A 35 -8.20 0.34 11.35
C GLN A 35 -7.75 1.22 12.53
N LYS A 36 -6.45 1.48 12.64
CA LYS A 36 -5.88 2.29 13.72
C LYS A 36 -6.54 3.66 13.77
N GLY A 37 -7.02 4.03 14.96
CA GLY A 37 -7.76 5.27 15.20
C GLY A 37 -9.21 5.28 14.70
N ALA A 38 -9.74 4.16 14.19
CA ALA A 38 -11.16 4.06 13.86
C ALA A 38 -12.04 4.23 15.12
N ARG A 39 -13.26 4.73 14.92
CA ARG A 39 -14.21 4.98 16.01
C ARG A 39 -14.86 3.70 16.54
N SER A 40 -15.03 2.70 15.68
CA SER A 40 -15.66 1.43 16.01
C SER A 40 -14.66 0.29 15.87
N LYS A 41 -14.64 -0.59 16.89
CA LYS A 41 -13.89 -1.83 16.88
C LYS A 41 -14.84 -2.99 16.58
N THR A 42 -14.36 -3.97 15.84
CA THR A 42 -15.09 -5.21 15.54
C THR A 42 -14.48 -6.33 16.36
N THR A 43 -15.30 -7.22 16.91
CA THR A 43 -14.83 -8.39 17.65
C THR A 43 -15.09 -9.63 16.81
N LEU A 44 -14.04 -10.43 16.62
CA LEU A 44 -14.10 -11.74 15.99
C LEU A 44 -14.14 -12.81 17.10
N GLY A 45 -15.15 -13.66 17.08
CA GLY A 45 -15.28 -14.77 18.03
C GLY A 45 -14.27 -15.88 17.76
N PRO A 46 -14.15 -16.84 18.68
CA PRO A 46 -13.37 -18.07 18.47
C PRO A 46 -13.81 -18.81 17.21
N TRP A 47 -12.85 -19.27 16.41
CA TRP A 47 -13.06 -20.07 15.19
C TRP A 47 -13.84 -19.35 14.07
N GLU A 48 -13.91 -18.02 14.14
CA GLU A 48 -14.57 -17.21 13.12
C GLU A 48 -13.56 -16.60 12.13
N SER A 49 -14.07 -16.19 10.96
CA SER A 49 -13.29 -15.42 9.99
C SER A 49 -14.16 -14.37 9.31
N CYS A 50 -13.55 -13.26 8.91
CA CYS A 50 -14.25 -12.20 8.19
C CYS A 50 -13.30 -11.43 7.26
N ALA A 51 -13.87 -10.81 6.22
CA ALA A 51 -13.14 -9.85 5.40
C ALA A 51 -12.94 -8.54 6.18
N PHE A 52 -11.75 -7.97 6.10
CA PHE A 52 -11.40 -6.68 6.67
C PHE A 52 -11.24 -5.63 5.57
N THR A 53 -11.82 -4.45 5.80
CA THR A 53 -11.72 -3.28 4.92
C THR A 53 -11.36 -2.04 5.72
N TRP A 54 -10.63 -1.12 5.09
CA TRP A 54 -10.34 0.19 5.67
C TRP A 54 -11.62 1.01 5.83
N THR A 55 -11.92 1.43 7.05
CA THR A 55 -13.12 2.21 7.37
C THR A 55 -12.98 3.68 7.00
N ASP A 56 -11.75 4.20 6.96
CA ASP A 56 -11.42 5.58 6.62
C ASP A 56 -10.29 5.61 5.58
N VAL A 57 -10.63 6.02 4.36
CA VAL A 57 -9.68 6.08 3.23
C VAL A 57 -8.68 7.23 3.34
N THR A 58 -8.92 8.20 4.23
CA THR A 58 -8.05 9.37 4.43
C THR A 58 -6.96 9.14 5.47
N ARG A 59 -7.08 8.05 6.25
CA ARG A 59 -6.14 7.69 7.31
C ARG A 59 -5.17 6.61 6.87
N ASP A 60 -4.13 6.47 7.67
CA ASP A 60 -3.14 5.43 7.49
C ASP A 60 -3.79 4.03 7.53
N ARG A 61 -3.29 3.18 6.64
CA ARG A 61 -3.73 1.81 6.45
C ARG A 61 -2.99 0.89 7.40
N GLU A 62 -3.31 1.00 8.68
CA GLU A 62 -2.80 0.11 9.73
C GLU A 62 -3.94 -0.64 10.40
N LEU A 63 -3.86 -1.97 10.43
CA LEU A 63 -4.72 -2.85 11.20
C LEU A 63 -4.23 -2.86 12.65
N GLU A 64 -5.06 -2.40 13.58
CA GLU A 64 -4.84 -2.55 15.02
C GLU A 64 -5.71 -3.70 15.52
N TRP A 65 -5.14 -4.61 16.31
CA TRP A 65 -5.90 -5.65 17.01
C TRP A 65 -5.49 -5.78 18.47
N LYS A 66 -6.39 -6.38 19.24
CA LYS A 66 -6.24 -6.63 20.67
C LYS A 66 -6.84 -7.98 21.02
N SER A 67 -6.10 -8.76 21.82
CA SER A 67 -6.60 -10.01 22.42
C SER A 67 -6.13 -10.04 23.87
N GLY A 68 -7.07 -9.87 24.80
CA GLY A 68 -6.75 -9.70 26.23
C GLY A 68 -5.81 -8.51 26.48
N ASP A 69 -4.65 -8.79 27.07
CA ASP A 69 -3.58 -7.82 27.39
C ASP A 69 -2.65 -7.51 26.20
N ALA A 70 -2.71 -8.31 25.13
CA ALA A 70 -1.88 -8.14 23.95
C ALA A 70 -2.53 -7.16 22.96
N ASN A 71 -1.74 -6.25 22.41
CA ASN A 71 -2.13 -5.35 21.33
C ASN A 71 -1.01 -5.27 20.29
N TYR A 72 -1.40 -5.05 19.03
CA TYR A 72 -0.45 -4.91 17.93
C TYR A 72 -1.03 -4.06 16.81
N SER A 73 -0.15 -3.50 15.97
CA SER A 73 -0.51 -2.73 14.79
C SER A 73 0.33 -3.19 13.60
N ASP A 74 -0.34 -3.59 12.51
CA ASP A 74 0.31 -4.07 11.29
C ASP A 74 -0.20 -3.33 10.05
N PRO A 75 0.68 -2.82 9.15
CA PRO A 75 0.26 -2.16 7.93
C PRO A 75 -0.27 -3.12 6.84
N LEU A 76 -0.25 -4.45 7.06
CA LEU A 76 -0.66 -5.48 6.10
C LEU A 76 0.16 -5.51 4.80
N ILE A 77 1.35 -4.92 4.79
CA ILE A 77 2.19 -4.81 3.58
C ILE A 77 3.08 -6.04 3.40
N ARG A 78 3.63 -6.57 4.48
CA ARG A 78 4.62 -7.65 4.46
C ARG A 78 4.11 -8.84 5.23
N ASN A 79 4.71 -9.99 4.97
CA ASN A 79 4.48 -11.16 5.79
C ASN A 79 5.25 -10.97 7.08
N THR A 80 4.54 -11.18 8.19
CA THR A 80 5.01 -10.93 9.54
C THR A 80 4.34 -11.93 10.46
N PHE A 81 5.03 -12.31 11.53
CA PHE A 81 4.47 -13.19 12.54
C PHE A 81 5.12 -12.88 13.87
N GLU A 82 4.38 -13.13 14.95
CA GLU A 82 4.88 -12.99 16.31
C GLU A 82 4.05 -13.85 17.26
N ASP A 83 4.64 -14.23 18.39
CA ASP A 83 3.90 -14.82 19.49
C ASP A 83 3.33 -13.73 20.42
N TYR A 84 2.21 -14.04 21.06
CA TYR A 84 1.57 -13.15 22.02
C TYR A 84 0.90 -13.94 23.14
N LYS A 85 0.65 -13.26 24.26
CA LYS A 85 -0.06 -13.80 25.41
C LYS A 85 -1.27 -12.93 25.73
N PRO A 86 -2.50 -13.44 25.59
CA PRO A 86 -3.71 -12.71 25.97
C PRO A 86 -3.76 -12.37 27.47
N VAL A 87 -3.08 -13.14 28.30
CA VAL A 87 -2.97 -12.89 29.75
C VAL A 87 -1.50 -13.01 30.12
N LYS A 88 -0.89 -11.93 30.63
CA LYS A 88 0.56 -11.89 30.89
C LYS A 88 1.04 -12.93 31.91
N SER A 89 0.17 -13.36 32.82
CA SER A 89 0.47 -14.38 33.83
C SER A 89 0.27 -15.81 33.35
N SER A 90 -0.29 -16.02 32.16
CA SER A 90 -0.50 -17.36 31.59
C SER A 90 0.75 -17.86 30.89
N ASP A 91 0.96 -19.17 30.92
CA ASP A 91 2.00 -19.82 30.12
C ASP A 91 1.50 -20.23 28.72
N THR A 92 0.21 -20.05 28.43
CA THR A 92 -0.34 -20.35 27.10
C THR A 92 0.12 -19.31 26.07
N HIS A 93 0.85 -19.76 25.05
CA HIS A 93 1.25 -18.94 23.91
C HIS A 93 0.22 -19.01 22.79
N TYR A 94 0.05 -17.88 22.12
CA TYR A 94 -0.72 -17.72 20.90
C TYR A 94 0.18 -17.07 19.87
N TYR A 95 -0.21 -17.16 18.61
CA TYR A 95 0.56 -16.64 17.49
C TYR A 95 -0.37 -15.91 16.54
N TRP A 96 0.16 -14.87 15.93
CA TRP A 96 -0.47 -14.27 14.76
C TRP A 96 0.50 -14.33 13.59
N VAL A 97 -0.04 -14.51 12.39
CA VAL A 97 0.74 -14.55 11.15
C VAL A 97 -0.04 -13.87 10.03
N SER A 98 0.63 -12.93 9.37
CA SER A 98 0.19 -12.25 8.15
C SER A 98 0.91 -12.89 6.97
N PHE A 99 0.15 -13.44 6.02
CA PHE A 99 0.72 -14.09 4.83
C PHE A 99 -0.17 -13.91 3.60
N LEU A 100 0.38 -14.19 2.42
CA LEU A 100 -0.40 -14.29 1.18
C LEU A 100 -0.81 -15.72 0.93
N ASN A 101 -2.10 -15.92 0.63
CA ASN A 101 -2.59 -17.13 -0.01
C ASN A 101 -3.04 -16.76 -1.42
N GLY A 102 -2.13 -16.92 -2.39
CA GLY A 102 -2.30 -16.35 -3.73
C GLY A 102 -2.35 -14.82 -3.69
N ARG A 103 -3.47 -14.22 -4.14
CA ARG A 103 -3.66 -12.76 -4.14
C ARG A 103 -4.28 -12.21 -2.86
N GLN A 104 -4.80 -13.07 -1.98
CA GLN A 104 -5.51 -12.66 -0.78
C GLN A 104 -4.54 -12.64 0.41
N ARG A 105 -4.46 -11.51 1.12
CA ARG A 105 -3.80 -11.49 2.42
C ARG A 105 -4.67 -12.17 3.45
N VAL A 106 -4.08 -13.03 4.27
CA VAL A 106 -4.70 -13.69 5.42
C VAL A 106 -3.96 -13.24 6.67
N TYR A 107 -4.72 -12.81 7.69
CA TYR A 107 -4.22 -12.48 9.02
C TYR A 107 -4.79 -13.50 10.00
N LEU A 108 -3.98 -14.49 10.36
CA LEU A 108 -4.38 -15.66 11.11
C LEU A 108 -3.93 -15.56 12.56
N PHE A 109 -4.85 -15.77 13.50
CA PHE A 109 -4.56 -16.03 14.90
C PHE A 109 -4.66 -17.53 15.16
N THR A 110 -3.69 -18.13 15.84
CA THR A 110 -3.66 -19.56 16.16
C THR A 110 -2.94 -19.81 17.48
N ASN A 111 -3.36 -20.81 18.24
CA ASN A 111 -2.61 -21.34 19.39
C ASN A 111 -1.83 -22.63 19.05
N ASP A 112 -1.84 -23.04 17.78
CA ASP A 112 -1.08 -24.17 17.27
C ASP A 112 0.20 -23.68 16.56
N LEU A 113 1.34 -24.05 17.11
CA LEU A 113 2.66 -23.72 16.57
C LEU A 113 2.87 -24.33 15.18
N ALA A 114 2.41 -25.55 14.93
CA ALA A 114 2.60 -26.20 13.63
C ALA A 114 1.85 -25.47 12.52
N VAL A 115 0.65 -24.96 12.82
CA VAL A 115 -0.14 -24.13 11.89
C VAL A 115 0.60 -22.82 11.58
N MET A 116 1.12 -22.14 12.61
CA MET A 116 1.89 -20.91 12.44
C MET A 116 3.13 -21.15 11.57
N THR A 117 3.93 -22.17 11.90
CA THR A 117 5.15 -22.50 11.16
C THR A 117 4.84 -22.83 9.70
N THR A 118 3.80 -23.63 9.44
CA THR A 118 3.38 -23.97 8.08
C THR A 118 2.96 -22.72 7.29
N ALA A 119 2.18 -21.83 7.90
CA ALA A 119 1.73 -20.59 7.27
C ALA A 119 2.90 -19.64 6.96
N HIS A 120 3.92 -19.64 7.82
CA HIS A 120 5.14 -18.87 7.62
C HIS A 120 6.04 -19.47 6.52
N GLU A 121 6.30 -20.78 6.57
CA GLU A 121 7.17 -21.49 5.62
C GLU A 121 6.60 -21.51 4.19
N ALA A 122 5.28 -21.56 4.05
CA ALA A 122 4.61 -21.48 2.75
C ALA A 122 5.02 -20.22 1.95
N TYR A 123 5.42 -19.14 2.64
CA TYR A 123 5.93 -17.93 2.02
C TYR A 123 7.41 -18.00 1.62
N GLU A 124 8.29 -18.61 2.42
CA GLU A 124 9.72 -18.70 2.06
C GLU A 124 9.94 -19.47 0.76
N VAL A 125 9.01 -20.38 0.42
CA VAL A 125 9.04 -21.19 -0.80
C VAL A 125 8.39 -20.47 -1.99
N GLU A 126 7.67 -19.37 -1.78
CA GLU A 126 6.99 -18.62 -2.83
C GLU A 126 8.00 -17.83 -3.67
N ARG A 127 8.54 -18.47 -4.72
CA ARG A 127 9.41 -17.81 -5.69
C ARG A 127 8.67 -16.64 -6.33
N ALA A 128 9.28 -15.46 -6.29
CA ALA A 128 8.80 -14.28 -7.01
C ALA A 128 8.52 -14.67 -8.48
N THR A 129 7.24 -14.80 -8.84
CA THR A 129 6.85 -15.26 -10.18
C THR A 129 6.92 -14.10 -11.18
N LEU A 130 6.95 -12.85 -10.69
CA LEU A 130 6.96 -11.65 -11.50
C LEU A 130 7.97 -10.63 -10.95
N SER A 131 8.97 -10.30 -11.75
CA SER A 131 9.81 -9.10 -11.59
C SER A 131 9.44 -8.11 -12.69
N LEU A 132 8.92 -6.94 -12.31
CA LEU A 132 8.55 -5.89 -13.26
C LEU A 132 9.60 -4.78 -13.21
N GLU A 133 10.37 -4.60 -14.28
CA GLU A 133 11.23 -3.44 -14.47
C GLU A 133 10.51 -2.46 -15.40
N MET A 134 10.15 -1.27 -14.89
CA MET A 134 9.52 -0.21 -15.68
C MET A 134 10.51 0.93 -15.89
N SER A 135 10.83 1.21 -17.15
CA SER A 135 11.63 2.37 -17.54
C SER A 135 10.74 3.36 -18.28
N LEU A 136 10.36 4.45 -17.61
CA LEU A 136 9.61 5.55 -18.23
C LEU A 136 10.58 6.65 -18.67
N GLN A 137 10.70 6.84 -19.99
CA GLN A 137 11.48 7.93 -20.56
C GLN A 137 10.80 9.30 -20.42
N GLY A 138 9.50 9.32 -20.11
CA GLY A 138 8.73 10.53 -19.84
C GLY A 138 7.26 10.23 -19.53
N ILE A 139 6.58 11.19 -18.91
CA ILE A 139 5.14 11.17 -18.63
C ILE A 139 4.54 12.42 -19.27
N GLY A 140 3.37 12.27 -19.91
CA GLY A 140 2.58 13.37 -20.47
C GLY A 140 1.15 13.36 -19.92
N VAL A 141 0.60 14.54 -19.66
CA VAL A 141 -0.78 14.77 -19.23
C VAL A 141 -1.40 15.77 -20.20
N SER A 142 -2.52 15.39 -20.83
CA SER A 142 -3.29 16.26 -21.71
C SER A 142 -4.60 16.66 -21.04
N VAL A 143 -4.93 17.94 -21.11
CA VAL A 143 -6.21 18.52 -20.75
C VAL A 143 -6.92 18.78 -22.06
N VAL A 144 -8.04 18.10 -22.28
CA VAL A 144 -8.84 18.16 -23.51
C VAL A 144 -10.22 18.75 -23.24
N ASP A 145 -10.69 19.58 -24.16
CA ASP A 145 -12.08 20.05 -24.23
C ASP A 145 -12.89 19.00 -24.99
N ASN A 146 -13.64 18.18 -24.25
CA ASN A 146 -14.44 17.12 -24.85
C ASN A 146 -15.68 17.64 -25.60
N PHE A 147 -16.10 18.90 -25.38
CA PHE A 147 -17.23 19.49 -26.11
C PHE A 147 -16.80 20.05 -27.47
N LYS A 148 -15.58 20.60 -27.55
CA LYS A 148 -15.00 21.11 -28.79
C LYS A 148 -14.12 20.10 -29.51
N THR A 149 -13.83 18.96 -28.90
CA THR A 149 -12.90 17.94 -29.40
C THR A 149 -11.49 18.48 -29.64
N GLU A 150 -11.02 19.36 -28.77
CA GLU A 150 -9.74 20.06 -28.91
C GLU A 150 -8.87 19.87 -27.67
N GLU A 151 -7.55 19.83 -27.85
CA GLU A 151 -6.61 19.83 -26.74
C GLU A 151 -6.42 21.25 -26.19
N ILE A 152 -6.75 21.44 -24.90
CA ILE A 152 -6.65 22.72 -24.20
C ILE A 152 -5.22 22.95 -23.71
N ALA A 153 -4.57 21.92 -23.18
CA ALA A 153 -3.20 22.02 -22.67
C ALA A 153 -2.53 20.66 -22.57
N TYR A 154 -1.25 20.59 -22.93
CA TYR A 154 -0.41 19.41 -22.71
C TYR A 154 0.76 19.73 -21.80
N MET A 155 0.98 18.89 -20.78
CA MET A 155 2.09 18.99 -19.85
C MET A 155 2.85 17.66 -19.85
N GLY A 156 4.12 17.69 -20.25
CA GLY A 156 4.98 16.52 -20.22
C GLY A 156 6.24 16.74 -19.41
N ILE A 157 6.64 15.70 -18.67
CA ILE A 157 7.97 15.57 -18.08
C ILE A 157 8.64 14.40 -18.79
N ALA A 158 9.45 14.71 -19.79
CA ALA A 158 10.36 13.73 -20.38
C ALA A 158 11.73 13.82 -19.68
N SER A 159 12.47 12.72 -19.67
CA SER A 159 13.91 12.69 -19.47
C SER A 159 14.58 13.41 -20.66
N SER A 160 14.39 14.72 -20.75
CA SER A 160 15.08 15.58 -21.70
C SER A 160 16.35 16.08 -21.04
N ALA A 161 17.41 16.24 -21.83
CA ALA A 161 18.63 16.92 -21.38
C ALA A 161 18.27 18.22 -20.64
N ILE A 162 18.94 18.46 -19.50
CA ILE A 162 18.65 19.61 -18.64
C ILE A 162 18.88 20.90 -19.45
N ILE A 163 17.81 21.64 -19.73
CA ILE A 163 17.86 22.95 -20.38
C ILE A 163 17.75 24.00 -19.28
N TRP A 164 18.83 24.75 -19.07
CA TRP A 164 18.83 25.89 -18.16
C TRP A 164 18.60 27.17 -18.95
N GLU A 165 17.56 27.91 -18.55
CA GLU A 165 17.24 29.21 -19.11
C GLU A 165 17.39 30.30 -18.03
N GLN A 166 17.89 31.46 -18.42
CA GLN A 166 17.90 32.65 -17.58
C GLN A 166 16.89 33.65 -18.12
N PHE A 167 16.04 34.17 -17.24
CA PHE A 167 15.18 35.29 -17.58
C PHE A 167 16.02 36.57 -17.63
N VAL A 168 16.15 37.16 -18.83
CA VAL A 168 16.88 38.41 -19.02
C VAL A 168 15.95 39.46 -19.59
N LYS A 169 15.64 40.45 -18.76
CA LYS A 169 14.79 41.62 -19.02
C LYS A 169 13.33 41.26 -19.34
N THR A 170 13.06 40.59 -20.45
CA THR A 170 11.70 40.27 -20.93
C THR A 170 11.58 38.91 -21.62
N ARG A 171 12.67 38.15 -21.80
CA ARG A 171 12.66 36.83 -22.44
C ARG A 171 13.64 35.86 -21.77
N PHE A 172 13.27 34.59 -21.76
CA PHE A 172 14.15 33.48 -21.37
C PHE A 172 15.21 33.24 -22.46
N ARG A 173 16.46 33.02 -22.05
CA ARG A 173 17.59 32.71 -22.94
C ARG A 173 18.35 31.47 -22.44
N TYR A 174 18.77 30.61 -23.37
CA TYR A 174 19.53 29.39 -23.08
C TYR A 174 20.96 29.69 -22.58
N LEU A 175 21.35 29.07 -21.46
CA LEU A 175 22.69 29.18 -20.87
C LEU A 175 23.63 28.09 -21.41
N LEU A 176 24.01 28.19 -22.69
CA LEU A 176 24.82 27.14 -23.35
C LEU A 176 26.27 27.00 -22.83
N LYS A 177 26.84 28.02 -22.15
CA LYS A 177 28.26 28.04 -21.75
C LYS A 177 28.55 27.64 -20.29
N LEU A 178 27.54 27.34 -19.49
CA LEU A 178 27.68 27.02 -18.05
C LEU A 178 27.13 25.62 -17.69
N ILE A 179 26.83 24.80 -18.70
CA ILE A 179 26.13 23.51 -18.55
C ILE A 179 26.98 22.50 -17.76
N ASP A 180 28.26 22.36 -18.07
CA ASP A 180 29.09 21.29 -17.50
C ASP A 180 29.40 21.45 -15.99
N PRO A 181 29.73 22.65 -15.47
CA PRO A 181 29.94 22.84 -14.04
C PRO A 181 28.66 22.62 -13.22
N ILE A 182 27.51 23.10 -13.71
CA ILE A 182 26.21 22.99 -13.03
C ILE A 182 25.70 21.55 -13.05
N ARG A 183 25.86 20.84 -14.19
CA ARG A 183 25.51 19.42 -14.33
C ARG A 183 26.30 18.53 -13.38
N THR A 184 27.58 18.85 -13.18
CA THR A 184 28.45 18.13 -12.25
C THR A 184 28.03 18.37 -10.79
N GLY A 185 27.69 19.62 -10.43
CA GLY A 185 27.15 19.94 -9.11
C GLY A 185 25.82 19.24 -8.80
N PHE A 186 24.89 19.19 -9.77
CA PHE A 186 23.58 18.56 -9.59
C PHE A 186 23.68 17.03 -9.43
N ARG A 187 24.56 16.37 -10.20
CA ARG A 187 24.82 14.92 -10.07
C ARG A 187 25.38 14.55 -8.69
N LEU A 188 26.28 15.38 -8.15
CA LEU A 188 26.83 15.18 -6.80
C LEU A 188 25.79 15.40 -5.70
N LEU A 189 24.87 16.34 -5.89
CA LEU A 189 23.74 16.56 -4.98
C LEU A 189 22.78 15.37 -4.99
N CYS A 190 22.31 14.92 -6.15
CA CYS A 190 21.42 13.76 -6.23
C CYS A 190 22.05 12.48 -5.65
N ALA A 191 23.35 12.24 -5.88
CA ALA A 191 24.06 11.10 -5.29
C ALA A 191 24.19 11.19 -3.76
N LYS A 192 24.10 12.38 -3.17
CA LYS A 192 24.20 12.61 -1.72
C LYS A 192 22.87 12.49 -0.99
N TYR A 193 21.74 12.54 -1.70
CA TYR A 193 20.38 12.55 -1.13
C TYR A 193 19.49 11.40 -1.64
N CYS A 194 20.04 10.44 -2.38
CA CYS A 194 19.32 9.24 -2.87
C CYS A 194 19.89 7.91 -2.34
N TYR A 195 20.54 7.93 -1.16
CA TYR A 195 20.78 6.74 -0.35
C TYR A 195 20.19 6.96 1.04
#